data_AF-A0A955J1L9-F1
#
_entry.id   AF-A0A955J1L9-F1
#
_cell.length_a   1.000
_cell.length_b   1.000
_cell.length_c   1.000
_cell.angle_alpha   90.00
_cell.angle_beta   90.00
_cell.angle_gamma   90.00
#
_symmetry.space_group_name_H-M   'P 1'
#
loop_
_entity.id
_entity.type
_entity.pdbx_description
1 polymer ?
#
loop_
_entity_poly.entity_id
_entity_poly.type
_entity_poly.pdbx_seq_one_letter_code
_entity_poly.pdbx_strand_id
1 'polypeptide(L)' 'MCLPDKAVKEFIEIFEKQYGKKLSMEEGRESAQNLIDLMYLLLKTDKKQKEKTS' A
#
# COMPACT_ATOMS: atom_id res chain seq x y z
N MET A 1 2.66 6.26 -9.04
CA MET A 1 2.57 5.01 -9.84
C MET A 1 1.16 4.47 -9.65
N CYS A 2 0.50 3.96 -10.69
CA CYS A 2 -0.82 3.35 -10.54
C CYS A 2 -0.65 1.84 -10.40
N LEU A 3 -1.25 1.22 -9.37
CA LEU A 3 -1.17 -0.22 -9.17
C LEU A 3 -1.89 -0.98 -10.30
N PRO A 4 -1.32 -2.09 -10.82
CA PRO A 4 -2.03 -2.95 -11.76
C PRO A 4 -3.29 -3.55 -11.13
N ASP A 5 -4.34 -3.70 -11.94
CA ASP A 5 -5.64 -4.23 -11.48
C ASP A 5 -5.54 -5.59 -10.79
N LYS A 6 -4.61 -6.44 -11.25
CA LYS A 6 -4.34 -7.74 -10.63
C LYS A 6 -3.89 -7.59 -9.17
N ALA A 7 -2.98 -6.65 -8.90
CA ALA A 7 -2.49 -6.39 -7.55
C ALA A 7 -3.60 -5.79 -6.66
N VAL A 8 -4.46 -4.94 -7.23
CA VAL A 8 -5.63 -4.40 -6.51
C VAL A 8 -6.61 -5.52 -6.14
N LYS A 9 -6.86 -6.48 -7.06
CA LYS A 9 -7.72 -7.64 -6.77
C LYS A 9 -7.15 -8.51 -5.66
N GLU A 10 -5.86 -8.84 -5.74
CA GLU A 10 -5.18 -9.61 -4.68
C GLU A 10 -5.25 -8.88 -3.32
N PHE A 11 -5.09 -7.56 -3.31
CA PHE A 11 -5.28 -6.76 -2.08
C PHE A 11 -6.69 -6.88 -1.52
N ILE A 12 -7.73 -6.74 -2.36
CA ILE A 12 -9.13 -6.86 -1.94
C ILE A 12 -9.43 -8.24 -1.38
N GLU A 13 -8.95 -9.31 -2.03
CA GLU A 13 -9.12 -10.70 -1.58
C GLU A 13 -8.45 -10.94 -0.22
N ILE A 14 -7.24 -10.43 -0.02
CA ILE A 14 -6.54 -10.51 1.27
C ILE A 14 -7.29 -9.72 2.34
N PHE A 15 -7.74 -8.51 2.02
CA PHE A 15 -8.46 -7.65 2.94
C PHE A 15 -9.79 -8.29 3.39
N GLU A 16 -10.55 -8.85 2.44
CA GLU A 16 -11.79 -9.58 2.72
C GLU A 16 -11.52 -10.80 3.62
N LYS A 17 -10.46 -11.56 3.36
CA LYS A 17 -10.08 -12.72 4.18
C LYS A 17 -9.70 -12.34 5.62
N GLN A 18 -9.04 -11.21 5.82
CA GLN A 18 -8.54 -10.80 7.14
C GLN A 18 -9.59 -10.06 7.98
N TYR A 19 -10.41 -9.23 7.34
CA TYR A 19 -11.31 -8.30 8.04
C TYR A 19 -12.79 -8.60 7.79
N GLY A 20 -13.12 -9.58 6.94
CA GLY A 20 -14.50 -9.96 6.61
C GLY A 20 -15.28 -8.90 5.83
N LYS A 21 -14.61 -7.82 5.38
CA LYS A 21 -15.21 -6.74 4.61
C LYS A 21 -14.70 -6.78 3.18
N LYS A 22 -15.61 -6.88 2.22
CA LYS A 22 -15.30 -6.76 0.80
C LYS A 22 -15.26 -5.31 0.38
N LEU A 23 -14.15 -4.89 -0.22
CA LEU A 23 -13.98 -3.56 -0.80
C LEU A 23 -14.40 -3.57 -2.28
N SER A 24 -14.89 -2.44 -2.77
CA SER A 24 -15.01 -2.20 -4.20
C SER A 24 -13.62 -2.07 -4.86
N MET A 25 -13.56 -2.15 -6.20
CA MET A 25 -12.31 -1.94 -6.93
C MET A 25 -11.71 -0.54 -6.71
N GLU A 26 -12.56 0.48 -6.56
CA GLU A 26 -12.14 1.85 -6.28
C GLU A 26 -11.56 1.98 -4.87
N GLU A 27 -12.31 1.54 -3.85
CA GLU A 27 -11.84 1.54 -2.45
C GLU A 27 -10.57 0.69 -2.27
N GLY A 28 -10.50 -0.47 -2.93
CA GLY A 28 -9.34 -1.34 -2.90
C GLY A 28 -8.13 -0.68 -3.56
N ARG A 29 -8.31 0.03 -4.69
CA ARG A 29 -7.23 0.76 -5.35
C ARG A 29 -6.72 1.89 -4.47
N GLU A 30 -7.61 2.70 -3.92
CA GLU A 30 -7.25 3.81 -3.05
C GLU A 30 -6.51 3.31 -1.79
N SER A 31 -7.07 2.29 -1.13
CA SER A 31 -6.48 1.70 0.08
C SER A 31 -5.10 1.09 -0.19
N ALA A 32 -4.95 0.34 -1.29
CA ALA A 32 -3.67 -0.26 -1.67
C ALA A 32 -2.64 0.82 -2.04
N GLN A 33 -3.05 1.88 -2.74
CA GLN A 33 -2.17 2.99 -3.08
C GLN A 33 -1.67 3.72 -1.83
N ASN A 34 -2.59 4.03 -0.90
CA ASN A 34 -2.25 4.67 0.37
C ASN A 34 -1.24 3.85 1.19
N LEU A 35 -1.37 2.52 1.20
CA LEU A 35 -0.42 1.64 1.86
C LEU A 35 0.99 1.75 1.25
N ILE A 36 1.09 1.69 -0.08
CA ILE A 36 2.37 1.79 -0.78
C ILE A 36 3.01 3.17 -0.57
N ASP A 37 2.22 4.23 -0.62
CA ASP A 37 2.70 5.60 -0.41
C ASP A 37 3.24 5.79 1.01
N LEU A 38 2.57 5.22 2.02
CA LEU A 38 3.06 5.21 3.40
C LEU A 38 4.40 4.48 3.51
N MET A 39 4.50 3.28 2.95
CA MET A 39 5.75 2.49 2.98
C MET A 39 6.90 3.25 2.29
N TYR A 40 6.62 3.92 1.18
CA TYR A 40 7.59 4.75 0.48
C TYR A 40 8.08 5.92 1.35
N LEU A 41 7.17 6.62 2.04
CA LEU A 41 7.52 7.72 2.95
C LEU A 41 8.38 7.27 4.12
N LEU A 42 8.05 6.12 4.73
CA LEU A 42 8.85 5.53 5.81
C LEU A 42 10.26 5.17 5.32
N LEU A 43 10.37 4.48 4.18
CA LEU A 43 11.66 4.10 3.60
C LEU A 43 12.51 5.32 3.24
N LYS A 44 11.88 6.35 2.65
CA LYS A 44 12.56 7.61 2.30
C LYS A 44 13.09 8.32 3.55
N THR A 45 12.36 8.25 4.65
CA THR A 45 12.75 8.87 5.91
C THR A 45 13.92 8.13 6.55
N ASP A 46 13.87 6.79 6.59
CA ASP A 46 14.97 5.95 7.09
C ASP A 46 16.27 6.18 6.30
N LYS A 47 16.20 6.21 4.96
CA LYS A 47 17.36 6.52 4.10
C LYS A 47 17.98 7.87 4.44
N LYS A 48 17.15 8.92 4.56
CA LYS A 48 17.62 10.27 4.94
C LYS A 48 18.26 10.30 6.32
N GLN A 49 17.79 9.50 7.28
CA GLN A 49 18.41 9.44 8.61
C GLN A 49 19.78 8.74 8.55
N LYS A 50 19.90 7.65 7.78
CA LYS A 50 21.17 6.93 7.60
C LYS A 50 22.23 7.78 6.90
N GLU A 51 21.85 8.55 5.89
CA GLU A 51 22.74 9.50 5.19
C GLU A 51 23.25 10.62 6.10
N LYS A 52 22.47 11.04 7.12
CA LYS A 52 22.87 12.10 8.06
C LYS A 52 23.77 11.61 9.20
N THR A 53 23.81 10.31 9.44
CA THR A 53 24.52 9.69 10.58
C THR A 53 25.78 8.92 10.14
N SER A 54 26.09 8.92 8.84
CA SER A 54 27.33 8.39 8.24
C SER A 54 28.27 9.52 7.88
#